data_AF-A0A521L129-F1
#
_entry.id   AF-A0A521L129-F1
#
_cell.length_a   1.000
_cell.length_b   1.000
_cell.length_c   1.000
_cell.angle_alpha   90.00
_cell.angle_beta   90.00
_cell.angle_gamma   90.00
#
_symmetry.space_group_name_H-M   'P 1'
#
loop_
_entity.id
_entity.type
_entity.pdbx_description
1 polymer ?
#
loop_
_entity_poly.entity_id
_entity_poly.type
_entity_poly.pdbx_seq_one_letter_code
_entity_poly.pdbx_strand_id
1 'polypeptide(L)' 'MKLHKAAHTVYKTQYHIVWVTRYRRKILVRGVAESLRILLREVRKFHPTGLSRRSG' A
#
# COMPACT_ATOMS: atom_id res chain seq x y z
N MET A 1 14.32 -14.19 5.30
CA MET A 1 13.03 -14.16 4.57
C MET A 1 11.91 -14.15 5.62
N LYS A 2 11.10 -13.08 5.76
CA LYS A 2 10.11 -12.93 6.86
C LYS A 2 8.71 -13.45 6.44
N LEU A 3 8.09 -14.29 7.28
CA LEU A 3 6.72 -14.81 7.14
C LEU A 3 5.82 -14.25 8.25
N HIS A 4 4.53 -14.01 7.95
CA HIS A 4 3.56 -13.55 8.94
C HIS A 4 2.83 -14.74 9.56
N LYS A 5 2.64 -14.71 10.88
CA LYS A 5 1.91 -15.75 11.63
C LYS A 5 0.64 -15.13 12.21
N ALA A 6 -0.50 -15.76 11.96
CA ALA A 6 -1.75 -15.54 12.67
C ALA A 6 -2.03 -16.78 13.56
N ALA A 7 -3.12 -16.74 14.35
CA ALA A 7 -3.43 -17.77 15.35
C ALA A 7 -3.36 -19.21 14.80
N HIS A 8 -3.73 -19.42 13.53
CA HIS A 8 -3.73 -20.75 12.89
C HIS A 8 -3.17 -20.76 11.47
N THR A 9 -2.51 -19.69 11.01
CA THR A 9 -1.98 -19.63 9.63
C THR A 9 -0.63 -18.93 9.56
N VAL A 10 0.23 -19.43 8.67
CA VAL A 10 1.49 -18.76 8.30
C VAL A 10 1.39 -18.39 6.83
N TYR A 11 1.50 -17.10 6.52
CA TYR A 11 1.26 -16.61 5.16
C TYR A 11 2.21 -15.49 4.75
N LYS A 12 2.34 -15.33 3.44
CA LYS A 12 3.05 -14.24 2.80
C LYS A 12 2.27 -13.81 1.56
N THR A 13 1.53 -12.72 1.69
CA THR A 13 0.71 -12.19 0.60
C THR A 13 1.39 -10.97 -0.01
N GLN A 14 1.96 -11.14 -1.20
CA GLN A 14 2.54 -10.06 -1.99
C GLN A 14 1.60 -9.74 -3.15
N TYR A 15 1.08 -8.52 -3.20
CA TYR A 15 0.13 -8.10 -4.24
C TYR A 15 0.76 -7.02 -5.11
N HIS A 16 0.62 -7.17 -6.43
CA HIS A 16 0.94 -6.12 -7.39
C HIS A 16 -0.37 -5.45 -7.83
N ILE A 17 -0.67 -4.30 -7.23
CA ILE A 17 -1.90 -3.56 -7.50
C ILE A 17 -1.56 -2.39 -8.44
N VAL A 18 -2.21 -2.37 -9.60
CA VAL A 18 -2.08 -1.28 -10.58
C VAL A 18 -3.48 -0.73 -10.84
N TRP A 19 -3.61 0.60 -10.83
CA TRP A 19 -4.86 1.27 -11.21
C TRP A 19 -4.58 2.45 -12.15
N VAL A 20 -5.61 2.84 -12.89
CA VAL A 20 -5.58 3.93 -13.87
C VAL A 20 -6.55 5.04 -13.47
N THR A 21 -6.26 6.27 -13.86
CA THR A 21 -7.14 7.42 -13.64
C THR A 21 -8.39 7.31 -14.52
N ARG A 22 -9.50 7.87 -14.05
CA ARG A 22 -10.73 7.97 -14.87
C ARG A 22 -10.41 8.67 -16.19
N TYR A 23 -10.80 8.06 -17.31
CA TYR A 23 -10.49 8.51 -18.69
C TYR A 23 -8.99 8.51 -19.06
N ARG A 24 -8.13 7.77 -18.33
CA ARG A 24 -6.68 7.66 -18.58
C ARG A 24 -5.97 9.03 -18.73
N ARG A 25 -6.52 10.08 -18.11
CA ARG A 25 -5.92 11.42 -18.18
C ARG A 25 -4.57 11.38 -17.47
N LYS A 26 -3.56 12.02 -18.07
CA LYS A 26 -2.21 12.20 -17.49
C LYS A 26 -2.22 13.22 -16.34
N ILE A 27 -3.14 13.06 -15.38
CA ILE A 27 -3.27 13.94 -14.21
C ILE A 27 -2.31 13.56 -13.08
N LEU A 28 -1.63 12.41 -13.18
CA LEU A 28 -0.59 11.98 -12.23
C LEU A 28 0.74 12.71 -12.50
N VAL A 29 0.70 14.04 -12.50
CA VAL A 29 1.87 14.93 -12.56
C VAL A 29 2.36 15.26 -11.15
N ARG A 30 3.56 15.86 -11.04
CA ARG A 30 4.35 16.01 -9.80
C ARG A 30 3.53 16.41 -8.56
N GLY A 31 2.60 17.37 -8.69
CA GLY A 31 1.74 17.79 -7.57
C GLY A 31 0.70 16.75 -7.13
N VAL A 32 -0.11 16.24 -8.05
CA VAL A 32 -1.19 15.27 -7.73
C VAL A 32 -0.61 13.93 -7.29
N ALA A 33 0.51 13.51 -7.88
CA ALA A 33 1.19 12.27 -7.49
C ALA A 33 1.75 12.33 -6.06
N GLU A 34 2.25 13.50 -5.62
CA GLU A 34 2.73 13.69 -4.25
C GLU A 34 1.59 13.66 -3.24
N SER A 35 0.48 14.38 -3.49
CA SER A 35 -0.70 14.33 -2.64
C SER A 35 -1.30 12.92 -2.54
N LEU A 36 -1.36 12.19 -3.66
CA LEU A 36 -1.84 10.81 -3.70
C LEU A 36 -0.94 9.88 -2.85
N ARG A 37 0.38 10.06 -2.90
CA ARG A 37 1.32 9.28 -2.05
C ARG A 37 1.11 9.56 -0.56
N ILE A 38 0.79 10.79 -0.18
CA ILE A 38 0.49 11.14 1.22
C ILE A 38 -0.81 10.45 1.66
N LEU A 39 -1.88 10.57 0.87
CA LEU A 39 -3.16 9.90 1.14
C LEU A 39 -3.00 8.39 1.25
N LEU A 40 -2.25 7.75 0.33
CA LEU A 40 -1.97 6.31 0.40
C LEU A 40 -1.23 5.92 1.68
N ARG A 41 -0.30 6.76 2.16
CA ARG A 41 0.38 6.53 3.45
C ARG A 41 -0.57 6.70 4.63
N GLU A 42 -1.52 7.62 4.57
CA GLU A 42 -2.54 7.82 5.60
C GLU A 42 -3.54 6.66 5.65
N VAL A 43 -4.05 6.20 4.50
CA VAL A 43 -4.91 5.01 4.43
C VAL A 43 -4.22 3.80 5.04
N ARG A 44 -2.91 3.65 4.84
CA ARG A 44 -2.10 2.59 5.48
C ARG A 44 -2.04 2.70 7.00
N LYS A 45 -2.22 3.88 7.60
CA LYS A 45 -2.28 4.05 9.06
C LYS A 45 -3.62 3.55 9.62
N PHE A 46 -4.71 3.82 8.91
CA PHE A 46 -6.07 3.41 9.31
C PHE A 46 -6.35 1.93 9.05
N HIS A 47 -5.84 1.40 7.95
CA HIS A 47 -5.86 -0.03 7.67
C HIS A 47 -4.44 -0.58 7.79
N PRO A 48 -4.04 -1.06 8.99
CA PRO A 48 -2.76 -1.73 9.16
C PRO A 48 -2.79 -3.06 8.40
N THR A 49 -2.57 -2.99 7.10
CA THR A 49 -2.05 -4.12 6.34
C THR A 49 -0.71 -4.44 7.00
N GLY A 50 -0.58 -5.62 7.59
CA GLY A 50 0.55 -6.04 8.43
C GLY A 50 1.93 -6.04 7.75
N LEU A 51 2.08 -5.41 6.59
CA LEU A 51 3.24 -5.35 5.72
C LEU A 51 4.31 -4.33 6.12
N SER A 52 4.13 -3.52 7.17
CA SER A 52 5.15 -2.52 7.55
C SER A 52 5.12 -2.16 9.03
N ARG A 53 5.35 -3.12 9.92
CA ARG A 53 5.84 -2.80 11.26
C ARG A 53 6.73 -3.92 11.78
N ARG A 54 8.05 -3.68 11.70
CA ARG A 54 9.13 -4.06 12.65
C ARG A 54 10.47 -4.16 11.91
N SER A 55 11.09 -2.99 11.80
CA SER A 55 12.54 -2.80 11.73
C SER A 55 12.88 -1.97 12.97
N GLY A 56 13.67 -2.56 13.87
CA GLY A 56 13.78 -2.21 15.29
C GLY A 56 13.59 -3.49 16.08
#